data_AF-A0A2T4J6A2-F1
#
_entry.id   AF-A0A2T4J6A2-F1
#
_cell.length_a   1.000
_cell.length_b   1.000
_cell.length_c   1.000
_cell.angle_alpha   90.00
_cell.angle_beta   90.00
_cell.angle_gamma   90.00
#
_symmetry.space_group_name_H-M   'P 1'
#
loop_
_entity.id
_entity.type
_entity.pdbx_description
1 polymer ?
#
loop_
_entity_poly.entity_id
_entity_poly.type
_entity_poly.pdbx_seq_one_letter_code
_entity_poly.pdbx_strand_id
1 'polypeptide(L)'
;AVLLGLAGALHAIRLARWAGIRTAAEPLVLVLHAGYAFLPLGAIALAAEILMPGVFGMAAAQHIWMGGAVGLMTLAVMTRATLGHTGQELHAGLGTVAIYLALVTAVLARVVAGVWTDEAMALHSLAGVAWIGAFGGYAVLYGRFLLRLPPAKRI
;
A
#
# COMPACT_ATOMS: atom_id res chain seq x y z
N ALA A 1 -21.56 -4.93 9.83
CA ALA A 1 -20.56 -4.86 10.91
C ALA A 1 -19.99 -6.23 11.30
N VAL A 2 -20.79 -7.18 11.80
CA VAL A 2 -20.30 -8.47 12.35
C VAL A 2 -19.43 -9.25 11.36
N LEU A 3 -19.91 -9.48 10.13
CA LEU A 3 -19.14 -10.22 9.10
C LEU A 3 -17.81 -9.52 8.74
N LEU A 4 -17.79 -8.19 8.70
CA LEU A 4 -16.56 -7.41 8.47
C LEU A 4 -15.57 -7.56 9.62
N GLY A 5 -16.05 -7.48 10.86
CA GLY A 5 -15.22 -7.70 12.04
C GLY A 5 -14.62 -9.11 12.08
N LEU A 6 -15.44 -10.14 11.79
CA LEU A 6 -14.98 -11.53 11.70
C LEU A 6 -13.95 -11.72 10.58
N ALA A 7 -14.22 -11.19 9.38
CA ALA A 7 -13.27 -11.24 8.28
C ALA A 7 -11.94 -10.56 8.65
N GLY A 8 -11.99 -9.36 9.24
CA GLY A 8 -10.83 -8.63 9.71
C GLY A 8 -10.01 -9.41 10.73
N ALA A 9 -10.67 -10.02 11.73
CA ALA A 9 -10.01 -10.85 12.74
C ALA A 9 -9.32 -12.08 12.13
N LEU A 10 -10.01 -12.82 11.23
CA LEU A 10 -9.43 -14.00 10.57
C LEU A 10 -8.23 -13.62 9.68
N HIS A 11 -8.30 -12.50 8.97
CA HIS A 11 -7.19 -12.00 8.17
C HIS A 11 -6.02 -11.52 9.03
N ALA A 12 -6.28 -10.90 10.18
CA ALA A 12 -5.24 -10.52 11.14
C ALA A 12 -4.54 -11.76 11.74
N ILE A 13 -5.30 -12.79 12.13
CA ILE A 13 -4.75 -14.08 12.59
C ILE A 13 -3.90 -14.73 11.49
N ARG A 14 -4.39 -14.72 10.25
CA ARG A 14 -3.65 -15.23 9.10
C ARG A 14 -2.32 -14.49 8.92
N LEU A 15 -2.32 -13.16 8.99
CA LEU A 15 -1.11 -12.35 8.86
C LEU A 15 -0.14 -12.57 10.02
N ALA A 16 -0.63 -12.71 11.26
CA ALA A 16 0.20 -12.97 12.43
C ALA A 16 0.94 -14.31 12.36
N ARG A 17 0.42 -15.28 11.59
CA ARG A 17 1.08 -16.56 11.31
C ARG A 17 2.16 -16.45 10.24
N TRP A 18 2.24 -15.34 9.51
CA TRP A 18 3.32 -15.11 8.55
C TRP A 18 4.59 -14.73 9.29
N ALA A 19 5.74 -15.15 8.77
CA ALA A 19 7.04 -14.82 9.35
C ALA A 19 7.51 -13.40 8.94
N GLY A 20 6.63 -12.39 9.00
CA GLY A 20 6.88 -11.06 8.43
C GLY A 20 8.15 -10.38 8.96
N ILE A 21 8.46 -10.56 10.25
CA ILE A 21 9.69 -10.02 10.87
C ILE A 21 10.95 -10.55 10.17
N ARG A 22 10.93 -11.81 9.70
CA ARG A 22 12.07 -12.40 8.97
C ARG A 22 12.29 -11.80 7.58
N THR A 23 11.35 -10.98 7.10
CA THR A 23 11.41 -10.33 5.79
C THR A 23 11.90 -8.88 5.86
N ALA A 24 12.20 -8.37 7.07
CA ALA A 24 12.59 -6.98 7.27
C ALA A 24 13.86 -6.55 6.51
N ALA A 25 14.75 -7.50 6.19
CA ALA A 25 15.96 -7.23 5.43
C ALA A 25 15.70 -6.96 3.94
N GLU A 26 14.54 -7.36 3.39
CA GLU A 26 14.21 -7.16 1.98
C GLU A 26 12.87 -6.41 1.84
N PRO A 27 12.91 -5.10 1.56
CA PRO A 27 11.70 -4.29 1.48
C PRO A 27 10.68 -4.77 0.43
N LEU A 28 11.11 -5.40 -0.67
CA LEU A 28 10.19 -5.98 -1.67
C LEU A 28 9.25 -7.03 -1.08
N VAL A 29 9.68 -7.75 -0.03
CA VAL A 29 8.86 -8.77 0.63
C VAL A 29 8.11 -8.19 1.82
N LEU A 30 8.75 -7.30 2.59
CA LEU A 30 8.12 -6.64 3.72
C LEU A 30 6.89 -5.84 3.30
N VAL A 31 6.94 -5.14 2.16
CA VAL A 31 5.81 -4.34 1.67
C VAL A 31 4.58 -5.19 1.34
N LEU A 32 4.75 -6.46 0.96
CA LEU A 32 3.62 -7.38 0.73
C LEU A 32 2.86 -7.65 2.04
N HIS A 33 3.59 -7.75 3.16
CA HIS A 33 2.99 -7.89 4.48
C HIS A 33 2.26 -6.61 4.88
N ALA A 34 2.90 -5.45 4.66
CA ALA A 34 2.30 -4.15 4.94
C ALA A 34 1.02 -3.92 4.10
N GLY A 35 1.08 -4.16 2.79
CA GLY A 35 -0.07 -4.09 1.89
C GLY A 35 -1.19 -5.03 2.31
N TYR A 36 -0.86 -6.27 2.70
CA TYR A 36 -1.85 -7.21 3.21
C TYR A 36 -2.47 -6.75 4.54
N ALA A 37 -1.70 -6.11 5.41
CA ALA A 37 -2.19 -5.61 6.71
C ALA A 37 -3.33 -4.58 6.56
N PHE A 38 -3.35 -3.82 5.47
CA PHE A 38 -4.46 -2.90 5.18
C PHE A 38 -5.79 -3.62 4.94
N LEU A 39 -5.81 -4.90 4.55
CA LEU A 39 -7.03 -5.68 4.38
C LEU A 39 -7.78 -5.90 5.71
N PRO A 40 -7.20 -6.54 6.76
CA PRO A 40 -7.86 -6.64 8.04
C PRO A 40 -8.09 -5.28 8.71
N LEU A 41 -7.16 -4.32 8.58
CA LEU A 41 -7.34 -2.97 9.13
C LEU A 41 -8.56 -2.27 8.53
N GLY A 42 -8.75 -2.32 7.22
CA GLY A 42 -9.91 -1.68 6.57
C GLY A 42 -11.22 -2.38 6.92
N ALA A 43 -11.21 -3.71 7.08
CA ALA A 43 -12.39 -4.47 7.48
C ALA A 43 -12.84 -4.08 8.91
N ILE A 44 -11.88 -3.97 9.84
CA ILE A 44 -12.13 -3.56 11.22
C ILE A 44 -12.57 -2.10 11.28
N ALA A 45 -11.91 -1.20 10.54
CA ALA A 45 -12.28 0.21 10.49
C ALA A 45 -13.71 0.43 9.95
N LEU A 46 -14.09 -0.29 8.88
CA LEU A 46 -15.46 -0.25 8.36
C LEU A 46 -16.47 -0.85 9.34
N ALA A 47 -16.13 -1.95 10.00
CA ALA A 47 -16.99 -2.52 11.03
C ALA A 47 -17.20 -1.52 12.18
N ALA A 48 -16.14 -0.85 12.62
CA ALA A 48 -16.18 0.18 13.67
C ALA A 48 -17.04 1.37 13.25
N GLU A 49 -16.84 1.92 12.06
CA GLU A 49 -17.61 3.06 11.54
C GLU A 49 -19.11 2.71 11.34
N ILE A 50 -19.46 1.45 11.05
CA ILE A 50 -20.86 1.01 11.00
C ILE A 50 -21.48 0.94 12.40
N LEU A 51 -20.72 0.50 13.41
CA LEU A 51 -21.22 0.35 14.79
C LEU A 51 -21.24 1.67 15.55
N MET A 52 -20.28 2.54 15.26
CA MET A 52 -20.10 3.86 15.85
C MET A 52 -19.83 4.86 14.72
N PRO A 53 -20.87 5.39 14.06
CA PRO A 53 -20.70 6.33 12.97
C PRO A 53 -20.04 7.64 13.42
N GLY A 54 -19.17 8.19 12.58
CA GLY A 54 -18.55 9.50 12.78
C GLY A 54 -17.13 9.48 13.37
N VAL A 55 -16.45 8.33 13.46
CA VAL A 55 -15.07 8.28 13.99
C VAL A 55 -14.08 8.85 12.98
N PHE A 56 -14.18 8.45 11.72
CA PHE A 56 -13.41 9.01 10.60
C PHE A 56 -14.23 9.16 9.32
N GLY A 57 -15.47 8.65 9.29
CA GLY A 57 -16.33 8.64 8.12
C GLY A 57 -16.10 7.44 7.21
N MET A 58 -17.18 6.95 6.60
CA MET A 58 -17.18 5.76 5.75
C MET A 58 -16.16 5.84 4.60
N ALA A 59 -16.02 7.01 3.98
CA ALA A 59 -15.08 7.21 2.88
C ALA A 59 -13.63 7.04 3.35
N ALA A 60 -13.24 7.61 4.50
CA ALA A 60 -11.89 7.45 5.04
C ALA A 60 -11.58 5.98 5.36
N ALA A 61 -12.54 5.27 5.99
CA ALA A 61 -12.43 3.84 6.26
C ALA A 61 -12.20 3.01 4.99
N GLN A 62 -12.93 3.31 3.92
CA GLN A 62 -12.78 2.63 2.62
C GLN A 62 -11.40 2.84 1.98
N HIS A 63 -10.76 4.00 2.20
CA HIS A 63 -9.44 4.28 1.62
C HIS A 63 -8.31 3.43 2.24
N ILE A 64 -8.52 2.87 3.43
CA ILE A 64 -7.62 1.85 4.00
C ILE A 64 -7.53 0.65 3.03
N TRP A 65 -8.66 0.22 2.44
CA TRP A 65 -8.65 -0.79 1.40
C TRP A 65 -8.19 -0.24 0.05
N MET A 66 -8.78 0.85 -0.43
CA MET A 66 -8.53 1.31 -1.81
C MET A 66 -7.07 1.72 -2.03
N GLY A 67 -6.50 2.49 -1.10
CA GLY A 67 -5.11 2.91 -1.23
C GLY A 67 -4.13 1.91 -0.63
N GLY A 68 -4.45 1.35 0.54
CA GLY A 68 -3.57 0.42 1.24
C GLY A 68 -3.61 -0.99 0.65
N ALA A 69 -4.73 -1.68 0.80
CA ALA A 69 -4.82 -3.08 0.40
C ALA A 69 -4.74 -3.28 -1.13
N VAL A 70 -5.34 -2.38 -1.92
CA VAL A 70 -5.31 -2.45 -3.37
C VAL A 70 -4.10 -1.70 -3.93
N GLY A 71 -3.94 -0.41 -3.60
CA GLY A 71 -2.85 0.40 -4.12
C GLY A 71 -1.45 -0.10 -3.73
N LEU A 72 -1.17 -0.28 -2.43
CA LEU A 72 0.18 -0.68 -1.97
C LEU A 72 0.53 -2.10 -2.39
N MET A 73 -0.43 -3.03 -2.32
CA MET A 73 -0.22 -4.39 -2.81
C MET A 73 0.08 -4.41 -4.31
N THR A 74 -0.64 -3.60 -5.08
CA THR A 74 -0.41 -3.50 -6.53
C THR A 74 0.99 -2.97 -6.81
N LEU A 75 1.43 -1.89 -6.16
CA LEU A 75 2.79 -1.36 -6.32
C LEU A 75 3.86 -2.37 -5.85
N ALA A 76 3.63 -3.08 -4.76
CA ALA A 76 4.51 -4.15 -4.28
C ALA A 76 4.69 -5.27 -5.30
N VAL A 77 3.59 -5.75 -5.90
CA VAL A 77 3.63 -6.78 -6.94
C VAL A 77 4.30 -6.25 -8.20
N MET A 78 3.92 -5.04 -8.66
CA MET A 78 4.46 -4.41 -9.86
C MET A 78 5.98 -4.24 -9.80
N THR A 79 6.50 -3.68 -8.71
CA THR A 79 7.95 -3.47 -8.51
C THR A 79 8.73 -4.79 -8.57
N ARG A 80 8.30 -5.83 -7.85
CA ARG A 80 8.94 -7.15 -7.89
C ARG A 80 8.83 -7.82 -9.25
N ALA A 81 7.63 -7.80 -9.85
CA ALA A 81 7.37 -8.42 -11.15
C ALA A 81 8.19 -7.75 -12.26
N THR A 82 8.28 -6.42 -12.27
CA THR A 82 9.12 -5.71 -13.23
C THR A 82 10.57 -6.13 -13.10
N LEU A 83 11.15 -6.16 -11.90
CA LEU A 83 12.54 -6.59 -11.72
C LEU A 83 12.74 -8.02 -12.21
N GLY A 84 11.90 -8.96 -11.78
CA GLY A 84 12.01 -10.37 -12.13
C GLY A 84 11.85 -10.63 -13.63
N HIS A 85 10.86 -10.03 -14.28
CA HIS A 85 10.60 -10.24 -15.71
C HIS A 85 11.56 -9.47 -16.63
N THR A 86 12.25 -8.45 -16.13
CA THR A 86 13.28 -7.71 -16.89
C THR A 86 14.71 -8.15 -16.53
N GLY A 87 14.86 -9.23 -15.75
CA GLY A 87 16.14 -9.82 -15.39
C GLY A 87 17.01 -8.93 -14.49
N GLN A 88 16.42 -8.00 -13.74
CA GLN A 88 17.12 -7.18 -12.76
C GLN A 88 17.28 -7.94 -11.44
N GLU A 89 18.21 -7.48 -10.61
CA GLU A 89 18.32 -7.96 -9.24
C GLU A 89 17.02 -7.70 -8.47
N LEU A 90 16.55 -8.71 -7.73
CA LEU A 90 15.33 -8.64 -6.92
C LEU A 90 15.61 -7.97 -5.56
N HIS A 91 15.99 -6.70 -5.61
CA HIS A 91 16.30 -5.91 -4.42
C HIS A 91 15.64 -4.53 -4.47
N ALA A 92 15.07 -4.09 -3.33
CA ALA A 92 14.54 -2.74 -3.18
C ALA A 92 15.62 -1.76 -2.71
N GLY A 93 16.09 -0.90 -3.63
CA GLY A 93 16.91 0.26 -3.27
C GLY A 93 16.10 1.40 -2.64
N LEU A 94 16.80 2.48 -2.23
CA LEU A 94 16.20 3.64 -1.56
C LEU A 94 15.03 4.26 -2.34
N GLY A 95 15.10 4.32 -3.67
CA GLY A 95 14.03 4.85 -4.50
C GLY A 95 12.74 4.01 -4.43
N THR A 96 12.87 2.68 -4.36
CA THR A 96 11.75 1.77 -4.17
C THR A 96 11.11 1.94 -2.80
N VAL A 97 11.93 2.06 -1.76
CA VAL A 97 11.45 2.33 -0.40
C VAL A 97 10.71 3.68 -0.34
N ALA A 98 11.24 4.71 -0.99
CA ALA A 98 10.57 6.02 -1.07
C ALA A 98 9.19 5.94 -1.75
N ILE A 99 9.04 5.15 -2.81
CA ILE A 99 7.74 4.89 -3.46
C ILE A 99 6.75 4.27 -2.47
N TYR A 100 7.18 3.25 -1.73
CA TYR A 100 6.30 2.59 -0.75
C TYR A 100 5.90 3.52 0.38
N LEU A 101 6.85 4.28 0.93
CA LEU A 101 6.59 5.26 1.99
C LEU A 101 5.68 6.39 1.51
N ALA A 102 5.86 6.87 0.28
CA ALA A 102 4.97 7.87 -0.31
C ALA A 102 3.53 7.36 -0.39
N LEU A 103 3.32 6.11 -0.83
CA LEU A 103 1.97 5.57 -0.91
C LEU A 103 1.36 5.32 0.48
N VAL A 104 2.13 4.79 1.44
CA VAL A 104 1.67 4.65 2.83
C VAL A 104 1.28 6.02 3.39
N THR A 105 2.08 7.05 3.15
CA THR A 105 1.78 8.44 3.54
C THR A 105 0.48 8.91 2.91
N ALA A 106 0.23 8.60 1.64
CA ALA A 106 -1.00 8.95 0.95
C ALA A 106 -2.24 8.35 1.63
N VAL A 107 -2.17 7.07 2.00
CA VAL A 107 -3.27 6.37 2.69
C VAL A 107 -3.50 6.97 4.08
N LEU A 108 -2.42 7.15 4.86
CA LEU A 108 -2.54 7.69 6.22
C LEU A 108 -3.09 9.12 6.21
N ALA A 109 -2.58 10.00 5.36
CA ALA A 109 -3.10 11.36 5.22
C ALA A 109 -4.59 11.36 4.82
N ARG A 110 -4.98 10.44 3.91
CA ARG A 110 -6.38 10.32 3.47
C ARG A 110 -7.33 9.86 4.59
N VAL A 111 -6.87 9.01 5.50
CA VAL A 111 -7.62 8.53 6.65
C VAL A 111 -7.67 9.59 7.74
N VAL A 112 -6.53 10.22 8.07
CA VAL A 112 -6.44 11.27 9.09
C VAL A 112 -7.31 12.47 8.74
N ALA A 113 -7.46 12.81 7.46
CA ALA A 113 -8.38 13.86 7.01
C ALA A 113 -9.85 13.60 7.38
N GLY A 114 -10.24 12.34 7.60
CA GLY A 114 -11.57 11.98 8.09
C GLY A 114 -11.76 12.20 9.60
N VAL A 115 -10.66 12.21 10.37
CA VAL A 115 -10.66 12.48 11.82
C VAL A 115 -10.46 13.97 12.09
N TRP A 116 -9.51 14.61 11.40
CA TRP A 116 -9.13 16.00 11.59
C TRP A 116 -9.71 16.86 10.46
N THR A 117 -11.02 17.09 10.54
CA THR A 117 -11.79 17.72 9.46
C THR A 117 -11.35 19.15 9.16
N ASP A 118 -10.85 19.88 10.16
CA ASP A 118 -10.35 21.26 9.99
C ASP A 118 -9.13 21.34 9.05
N GLU A 119 -8.32 20.27 9.02
CA GLU A 119 -7.11 20.16 8.19
C GLU A 119 -7.34 19.27 6.95
N ALA A 120 -8.59 18.88 6.69
CA ALA A 120 -8.92 17.89 5.66
C ALA A 120 -8.40 18.29 4.27
N MET A 121 -8.47 19.58 3.91
CA MET A 121 -7.99 20.06 2.62
C MET A 121 -6.48 19.86 2.47
N ALA A 122 -5.69 20.27 3.46
CA ALA A 122 -4.24 20.11 3.47
C ALA A 122 -3.84 18.63 3.44
N LEU A 123 -4.52 17.80 4.23
CA LEU A 123 -4.30 16.35 4.29
C LEU A 123 -4.69 15.65 2.98
N HIS A 124 -5.75 16.09 2.30
CA HIS A 124 -6.11 15.60 0.97
C HIS A 124 -5.09 16.02 -0.09
N SER A 125 -4.58 17.24 -0.05
CA SER A 125 -3.50 17.68 -0.94
C SER A 125 -2.23 16.85 -0.71
N LEU A 126 -1.84 16.62 0.54
CA LEU A 126 -0.73 15.74 0.89
C LEU A 126 -0.96 14.31 0.37
N ALA A 127 -2.16 13.77 0.56
CA ALA A 127 -2.50 12.44 0.06
C ALA A 127 -2.38 12.36 -1.46
N GLY A 128 -2.88 13.34 -2.19
CA GLY A 128 -2.80 13.41 -3.65
C GLY A 128 -1.36 13.53 -4.15
N VAL A 129 -0.56 14.43 -3.57
CA VAL A 129 0.86 14.60 -3.95
C VAL A 129 1.65 13.34 -3.67
N ALA A 130 1.47 12.71 -2.50
CA ALA A 130 2.17 11.48 -2.14
C ALA A 130 1.76 10.29 -3.04
N TRP A 131 0.48 10.20 -3.42
CA TRP A 131 -0.01 9.21 -4.39
C TRP A 131 0.64 9.40 -5.76
N ILE A 132 0.62 10.63 -6.29
CA ILE A 132 1.25 10.98 -7.56
C ILE A 132 2.76 10.69 -7.50
N GLY A 133 3.41 11.03 -6.39
CA GLY A 133 4.83 10.74 -6.16
C GLY A 133 5.14 9.25 -6.16
N ALA A 134 4.30 8.41 -5.56
CA ALA A 134 4.48 6.96 -5.54
C ALA A 134 4.36 6.34 -6.94
N PHE A 135 3.26 6.60 -7.65
CA PHE A 135 3.04 6.02 -8.98
C PHE A 135 3.92 6.65 -10.07
N GLY A 136 4.14 7.97 -10.01
CA GLY A 136 5.07 8.67 -10.88
C GLY A 136 6.51 8.21 -10.64
N GLY A 137 6.92 8.05 -9.37
CA GLY A 137 8.21 7.49 -9.00
C GLY A 137 8.39 6.08 -9.54
N TYR A 138 7.37 5.22 -9.44
CA TYR A 138 7.38 3.90 -10.08
C TYR A 138 7.58 4.01 -11.60
N ALA A 139 6.79 4.84 -12.28
CA ALA A 139 6.88 5.01 -13.73
C ALA A 139 8.29 5.46 -14.17
N VAL A 140 8.91 6.39 -13.44
CA VAL A 140 10.26 6.89 -13.73
C VAL A 140 11.33 5.83 -13.44
N LEU A 141 11.32 5.21 -12.26
CA LEU A 141 12.40 4.31 -11.82
C LEU A 141 12.34 2.93 -12.49
N TYR A 142 11.14 2.39 -12.69
CA TYR A 142 10.90 1.06 -13.23
C TYR A 142 10.54 1.06 -14.70
N GLY A 143 9.95 2.14 -15.22
CA GLY A 143 9.54 2.22 -16.64
C GLY A 143 10.72 2.02 -17.60
N ARG A 144 11.92 2.51 -17.26
CA ARG A 144 13.13 2.28 -18.07
C ARG A 144 13.47 0.80 -18.29
N PHE A 145 13.10 -0.09 -17.36
CA PHE A 145 13.34 -1.53 -17.50
C PHE A 145 12.34 -2.16 -18.45
N LEU A 146 11.10 -1.67 -18.46
CA LEU A 146 10.04 -2.12 -19.37
C LEU A 146 10.24 -1.64 -20.81
N LEU A 147 10.96 -0.53 -21.00
CA LEU A 147 11.28 0.04 -22.31
C LEU A 147 12.54 -0.53 -22.95
N ARG A 148 13.27 -1.41 -22.25
CA ARG A 148 14.50 -2.04 -22.75
C ARG A 148 14.20 -3.48 -23.17
N LEU A 149 14.82 -3.93 -24.26
CA LEU A 149 14.76 -5.34 -24.65
C LEU A 149 15.37 -6.22 -23.53
N PRO A 150 14.71 -7.32 -23.15
CA PRO A 150 15.28 -8.27 -22.19
C PRO A 150 16.68 -8.71 -22.64
N PRO A 151 17.64 -8.93 -21.72
CA PRO A 151 18.99 -9.36 -22.06
C PRO A 151 19.01 -10.61 -22.97
N ALA A 152 18.06 -11.53 -22.77
CA ALA A 152 17.88 -12.74 -23.57
C ALA A 152 17.38 -12.50 -25.01
N LYS A 153 17.06 -11.26 -25.39
CA LYS A 153 16.59 -10.86 -26.73
C LYS A 153 17.52 -9.84 -27.41
N ARG A 154 18.71 -9.58 -26.87
CA ARG A 154 19.76 -8.87 -27.62
C ARG A 154 20.35 -9.86 -28.61
N ILE A 155 19.98 -9.68 -29.87
CA ILE A 155 20.57 -10.37 -31.03
C ILE A 155 21.92 -9.72 -31.33
#